data_AF-B8M887-F1
#
_entry.id   AF-B8M887-F1
#
_cell.length_a   1.000
_cell.length_b   1.000
_cell.length_c   1.000
_cell.angle_alpha   90.00
_cell.angle_beta   90.00
_cell.angle_gamma   90.00
#
_symmetry.space_group_name_H-M   'P 1'
#
loop_
_entity.id
_entity.type
_entity.pdbx_description
1 polymer ?
#
loop_
_entity_poly.entity_id
_entity_poly.type
_entity_poly.pdbx_seq_one_letter_code
_entity_poly.pdbx_strand_id
1 'polypeptide(L)'
;MYIDSALGVQLVLEFFHYARLSYSSPSGSFLSPLSLRSALDLIINRRKIGTPLEVRNIPHFNSKDTAYVPSRPRFLFTKLLRIAILHLIIDFATSQVLAEPEVDFSADKVFFFDRVWRSEVSWLDAGIRIGQMAGAWIIGYWIQSMGHDIFSVVLVSLGLYEVKDCRPRFGDFWKAYTVRAFWGVCWHQDFRWLLHQTASFLVMDVLRVPKGQKLLVKISSLFFAFLISGLIHLHGDVISGIPYTESGAVISTSLQAVAVLAEESVQQVWTLGSKSRHSQRWHLIVGYIWTTAFLLWSAGYAQFPLMRREQDFALPIRFFKRQTGM
;
A
#
# COMPACT_ATOMS: atom_id res chain seq x y z
N MET A 1 -12.14 14.76 20.63
CA MET A 1 -12.00 13.65 19.66
C MET A 1 -10.83 12.81 20.13
N TYR A 2 -11.13 11.73 20.86
CA TYR A 2 -10.13 10.88 21.50
C TYR A 2 -9.40 10.07 20.44
N ILE A 3 -8.11 10.38 20.22
CA ILE A 3 -7.17 9.42 19.64
C ILE A 3 -7.23 8.23 20.58
N ASP A 4 -7.62 7.06 20.07
CA ASP A 4 -7.74 5.86 20.88
C ASP A 4 -6.40 5.60 21.57
N SER A 5 -6.40 5.86 22.87
CA SER A 5 -5.23 5.79 23.73
C SER A 5 -4.58 4.42 23.67
N ALA A 6 -5.30 3.36 23.26
CA ALA A 6 -4.76 2.00 23.17
C ALA A 6 -3.71 1.82 22.06
N LEU A 7 -3.90 2.39 20.86
CA LEU A 7 -2.92 2.26 19.76
C LEU A 7 -1.73 3.21 19.96
N GLY A 8 -2.00 4.42 20.47
CA GLY A 8 -0.94 5.33 20.90
C GLY A 8 -0.09 4.71 22.01
N VAL A 9 -0.73 4.09 23.00
CA VAL A 9 -0.04 3.36 24.08
C VAL A 9 0.65 2.11 23.55
N GLN A 10 0.08 1.35 22.61
CA GLN A 10 0.72 0.14 22.08
C GLN A 10 1.92 0.45 21.19
N LEU A 11 1.85 1.49 20.36
CA LEU A 11 3.01 2.00 19.62
C LEU A 11 4.07 2.58 20.57
N VAL A 12 3.66 3.24 21.66
CA VAL A 12 4.56 3.73 22.71
C VAL A 12 5.18 2.58 23.52
N LEU A 13 4.45 1.50 23.77
CA LEU A 13 4.92 0.30 24.48
C LEU A 13 5.83 -0.54 23.58
N GLU A 14 5.53 -0.70 22.30
CA GLU A 14 6.44 -1.30 21.33
C GLU A 14 7.69 -0.42 21.13
N PHE A 15 7.53 0.90 21.15
CA PHE A 15 8.64 1.85 21.19
C PHE A 15 9.53 1.64 22.42
N PHE A 16 8.97 1.57 23.64
CA PHE A 16 9.75 1.34 24.86
C PHE A 16 10.33 -0.08 24.92
N HIS A 17 9.61 -1.10 24.47
CA HIS A 17 10.08 -2.48 24.45
C HIS A 17 11.22 -2.66 23.45
N TYR A 18 11.09 -2.11 22.24
CA TYR A 18 12.12 -2.20 21.22
C TYR A 18 13.30 -1.26 21.47
N ALA A 19 13.07 -0.06 22.03
CA ALA A 19 14.15 0.81 22.51
C ALA A 19 14.95 0.12 23.62
N ARG A 20 14.28 -0.59 24.55
CA ARG A 20 14.95 -1.38 25.60
C ARG A 20 15.70 -2.59 25.06
N LEU A 21 15.21 -3.23 23.99
CA LEU A 21 15.88 -4.36 23.33
C LEU A 21 17.02 -3.92 22.41
N SER A 22 16.93 -2.73 21.81
CA SER A 22 17.96 -2.17 20.91
C SER A 22 19.03 -1.37 21.67
N TYR A 23 18.72 -0.89 22.87
CA TYR A 23 19.65 -0.24 23.79
C TYR A 23 19.94 -1.13 25.01
N SER A 24 20.69 -2.20 24.76
CA SER A 24 21.70 -2.65 25.72
C SER A 24 23.02 -1.91 25.46
N SER A 25 22.98 -0.57 25.39
CA SER A 25 24.18 0.27 25.46
C SER A 25 24.23 0.88 26.85
N PRO A 26 25.19 0.49 27.69
CA PRO A 26 25.39 1.13 28.98
C PRO A 26 25.87 2.57 28.71
N SER A 27 25.21 3.55 29.34
CA SER A 27 25.65 4.96 29.52
C SER A 27 25.34 6.06 28.48
N GLY A 28 24.32 5.94 27.61
CA GLY A 28 23.90 7.05 26.71
C GLY A 28 22.67 7.83 27.19
N SER A 29 22.66 9.17 27.07
CA SER A 29 21.46 9.99 27.34
C SER A 29 20.34 9.70 26.32
N PHE A 30 19.10 9.58 26.78
CA PHE A 30 17.93 9.29 25.94
C PHE A 30 17.70 10.32 24.82
N LEU A 31 18.18 11.56 25.00
CA LEU A 31 18.04 12.67 24.04
C LEU A 31 19.24 12.85 23.10
N SER A 32 20.17 11.89 23.04
CA SER A 32 21.26 11.98 22.07
C SER A 32 20.73 11.98 20.62
N PRO A 33 21.40 12.66 19.67
CA PRO A 33 21.00 12.61 18.27
C PRO A 33 20.93 11.19 17.69
N LEU A 34 21.77 10.28 18.19
CA LEU A 34 21.79 8.87 17.81
C LEU A 34 20.53 8.13 18.30
N SER A 35 20.13 8.31 19.57
CA SER A 35 18.93 7.70 20.13
C SER A 35 17.65 8.23 19.48
N LEU A 36 17.61 9.53 19.17
CA LEU A 36 16.51 10.13 18.42
C LEU A 36 16.41 9.57 17.00
N ARG A 37 17.53 9.43 16.27
CA ARG A 37 17.53 8.83 14.93
C ARG A 37 17.08 7.37 14.97
N SER A 38 17.57 6.56 15.91
CA SER A 38 17.14 5.18 16.08
C SER A 38 15.64 5.05 16.41
N ALA A 39 15.12 5.95 17.24
CA ALA A 39 13.69 6.02 17.54
C ALA A 39 12.85 6.34 16.30
N LEU A 40 13.26 7.35 15.52
CA LEU A 40 12.61 7.71 14.27
C LEU A 40 12.67 6.57 13.26
N ASP A 41 13.79 5.85 13.16
CA ASP A 41 13.94 4.72 12.26
C ASP A 41 12.98 3.56 12.56
N LEU A 42 12.56 3.40 13.83
CA LEU A 42 11.55 2.41 14.20
C LEU A 42 10.19 2.73 13.56
N ILE A 43 9.80 4.01 13.59
CA ILE A 43 8.45 4.46 13.23
C ILE A 43 8.37 4.86 11.75
N ILE A 44 9.42 5.51 11.25
CA ILE A 44 9.47 6.19 9.95
C ILE A 44 10.23 5.36 8.92
N ASN A 45 11.40 4.80 9.28
CA ASN A 45 12.18 3.94 8.38
C ASN A 45 11.63 2.49 8.36
N ARG A 46 10.34 2.36 8.01
CA ARG A 46 9.65 1.06 7.96
C ARG A 46 10.21 0.12 6.88
N ARG A 47 10.87 0.70 5.88
CA ARG A 47 11.55 -0.01 4.77
C ARG A 47 12.98 -0.43 5.11
N LYS A 48 13.48 -0.06 6.30
CA LYS A 48 14.82 -0.41 6.80
C LYS A 48 15.95 0.04 5.88
N ILE A 49 15.76 1.18 5.22
CA ILE A 49 16.71 1.81 4.28
C ILE A 49 18.05 2.03 4.98
N GLY A 50 19.14 1.69 4.30
CA GLY A 50 20.51 1.88 4.80
C GLY A 50 20.93 0.87 5.87
N THR A 51 20.16 -0.20 6.08
CA THR A 51 20.47 -1.25 7.06
C THR A 51 20.61 -2.62 6.39
N PRO A 52 21.24 -3.62 7.05
CA PRO A 52 21.28 -5.00 6.53
C PRO A 52 19.89 -5.64 6.35
N LEU A 53 18.84 -5.06 6.93
CA LEU A 53 17.46 -5.53 6.86
C LEU A 53 16.64 -4.79 5.80
N GLU A 54 17.29 -3.99 4.94
CA GLU A 54 16.63 -3.21 3.89
C GLU A 54 15.71 -4.08 3.03
N VAL A 55 14.47 -3.62 2.86
CA VAL A 55 13.48 -4.31 2.04
C VAL A 55 13.97 -4.38 0.59
N ARG A 56 13.79 -5.53 -0.06
CA ARG A 56 14.15 -5.71 -1.47
C ARG A 56 13.29 -4.84 -2.39
N ASN A 57 13.87 -4.39 -3.51
CA ASN A 57 13.23 -3.61 -4.57
C ASN A 57 12.85 -2.15 -4.19
N ILE A 58 13.50 -1.56 -3.20
CA ILE A 58 13.31 -0.14 -2.91
C ILE A 58 13.80 0.71 -4.09
N PRO A 59 12.95 1.58 -4.66
CA PRO A 59 13.32 2.37 -5.83
C PRO A 59 14.45 3.36 -5.50
N HIS A 60 15.32 3.59 -6.48
CA HIS A 60 16.39 4.59 -6.45
C HIS A 60 15.88 5.93 -6.97
N PHE A 61 16.54 7.04 -6.61
CA PHE A 61 16.21 8.36 -7.14
C PHE A 61 16.36 8.43 -8.66
N ASN A 62 17.27 7.63 -9.21
CA ASN A 62 17.44 7.44 -10.64
C ASN A 62 17.53 5.93 -10.92
N SER A 63 16.81 5.45 -11.94
CA SER A 63 16.77 4.03 -12.29
C SER A 63 18.01 3.55 -13.04
N LYS A 64 18.74 4.46 -13.70
CA LYS A 64 19.97 4.17 -14.45
C LYS A 64 21.23 4.34 -13.59
N ASP A 65 21.21 5.30 -12.68
CA ASP A 65 22.28 5.56 -11.72
C ASP A 65 21.76 5.33 -10.30
N THR A 66 22.03 4.15 -9.76
CA THR A 66 21.56 3.75 -8.43
C THR A 66 22.29 4.46 -7.28
N ALA A 67 23.45 5.06 -7.55
CA ALA A 67 24.24 5.82 -6.59
C ALA A 67 23.81 7.30 -6.54
N TYR A 68 23.06 7.78 -7.53
CA TYR A 68 22.58 9.15 -7.57
C TYR A 68 21.72 9.51 -6.35
N VAL A 69 22.11 10.59 -5.68
CA VAL A 69 21.34 11.25 -4.61
C VAL A 69 21.26 12.74 -4.95
N PRO A 70 20.06 13.35 -4.99
CA PRO A 70 19.93 14.77 -5.27
C PRO A 70 20.51 15.63 -4.13
N SER A 71 20.97 16.84 -4.46
CA SER A 71 21.39 17.81 -3.44
C SER A 71 20.20 18.22 -2.56
N ARG A 72 20.47 18.58 -1.30
CA ARG A 72 19.43 18.98 -0.34
C ARG A 72 18.50 20.08 -0.86
N PRO A 73 18.99 21.21 -1.44
CA PRO A 73 18.10 22.25 -1.96
C PRO A 73 17.22 21.76 -3.11
N ARG A 74 17.80 20.99 -4.05
CA ARG A 74 17.06 20.41 -5.18
C ARG A 74 15.97 19.46 -4.69
N PHE A 75 16.31 18.58 -3.75
CA PHE A 75 15.37 17.64 -3.15
C PHE A 75 14.19 18.37 -2.50
N LEU A 76 14.46 19.34 -1.62
CA LEU A 76 13.42 20.10 -0.91
C LEU A 76 12.53 20.86 -1.88
N PHE A 77 13.11 21.57 -2.85
CA PHE A 77 12.35 22.30 -3.87
C PHE A 77 11.44 21.37 -4.69
N THR A 78 11.99 20.26 -5.20
CA THR A 78 11.20 19.29 -5.99
C THR A 78 10.06 18.69 -5.17
N LYS A 79 10.29 18.37 -3.90
CA LYS A 79 9.25 17.82 -3.01
C LYS A 79 8.18 18.87 -2.69
N LEU A 80 8.55 20.09 -2.35
CA LEU A 80 7.61 21.19 -2.09
C LEU A 80 6.74 21.50 -3.32
N LEU A 81 7.33 21.55 -4.51
CA LEU A 81 6.58 21.74 -5.75
C LEU A 81 5.61 20.59 -6.01
N ARG A 82 6.07 19.34 -5.84
CA ARG A 82 5.22 18.16 -5.99
C ARG A 82 4.08 18.14 -4.98
N ILE A 83 4.34 18.52 -3.72
CA ILE A 83 3.32 18.69 -2.68
C ILE A 83 2.26 19.69 -3.14
N ALA A 84 2.65 20.88 -3.57
CA ALA A 84 1.70 21.91 -4.01
C ALA A 84 0.82 21.43 -5.19
N ILE A 85 1.44 20.80 -6.19
CA ILE A 85 0.72 20.26 -7.35
C ILE A 85 -0.24 19.13 -6.93
N LEU A 86 0.23 18.17 -6.13
CA LEU A 86 -0.61 17.06 -5.67
C LEU A 86 -1.78 17.55 -4.80
N HIS A 87 -1.57 18.56 -3.97
CA HIS A 87 -2.66 19.18 -3.19
C HIS A 87 -3.77 19.69 -4.13
N LEU A 88 -3.42 20.49 -5.14
CA LEU A 88 -4.38 21.04 -6.09
C LEU A 88 -5.10 19.95 -6.89
N ILE A 89 -4.37 18.91 -7.33
CA ILE A 89 -4.95 17.79 -8.08
C ILE A 89 -5.93 16.99 -7.20
N ILE A 90 -5.54 16.64 -5.98
CA ILE A 90 -6.41 15.89 -5.05
C ILE A 90 -7.63 16.73 -4.70
N ASP A 91 -7.45 18.01 -4.44
CA ASP A 91 -8.57 18.90 -4.12
C ASP A 91 -9.57 19.00 -5.27
N PHE A 92 -9.08 19.22 -6.49
CA PHE A 92 -9.91 19.20 -7.68
C PHE A 92 -10.62 17.86 -7.85
N ALA A 93 -9.89 16.75 -7.83
CA ALA A 93 -10.44 15.41 -8.05
C ALA A 93 -11.53 15.03 -7.02
N THR A 94 -11.32 15.36 -5.75
CA THR A 94 -12.27 15.05 -4.66
C THR A 94 -13.42 16.04 -4.55
N SER A 95 -13.36 17.18 -5.25
CA SER A 95 -14.48 18.14 -5.34
C SER A 95 -15.53 17.75 -6.40
N GLN A 96 -15.22 16.79 -7.27
CA GLN A 96 -16.14 16.34 -8.33
C GLN A 96 -17.12 15.29 -7.81
N VAL A 97 -18.38 15.36 -8.26
CA VAL A 97 -19.37 14.29 -8.06
C VAL A 97 -19.49 13.53 -9.38
N LEU A 98 -18.90 12.33 -9.43
CA LEU A 98 -18.80 11.53 -10.65
C LEU A 98 -19.69 10.28 -10.63
N ALA A 99 -20.46 10.08 -9.57
CA ALA A 99 -21.34 8.93 -9.35
C ALA A 99 -22.35 9.30 -8.27
N GLU A 100 -23.50 8.62 -8.27
CA GLU A 100 -24.47 8.67 -7.18
C GLU A 100 -24.05 7.64 -6.12
N PRO A 101 -23.46 8.06 -4.97
CA PRO A 101 -22.72 7.13 -4.12
C PRO A 101 -23.56 5.97 -3.60
N GLU A 102 -24.81 6.24 -3.22
CA GLU A 102 -25.75 5.26 -2.67
C GLU A 102 -26.19 4.23 -3.71
N VAL A 103 -26.31 4.63 -4.98
CA VAL A 103 -26.79 3.79 -6.09
C VAL A 103 -25.64 3.05 -6.76
N ASP A 104 -24.54 3.73 -7.05
CA ASP A 104 -23.43 3.18 -7.84
C ASP A 104 -22.53 2.24 -7.04
N PHE A 105 -22.50 2.40 -5.72
CA PHE A 105 -21.64 1.60 -4.84
C PHE A 105 -22.40 0.78 -3.82
N SER A 106 -23.72 0.59 -3.96
CA SER A 106 -24.57 -0.20 -3.06
C SER A 106 -24.01 -1.60 -2.72
N ALA A 107 -24.48 -2.19 -1.62
CA ALA A 107 -23.93 -3.43 -1.05
C ALA A 107 -23.97 -4.61 -2.03
N ASP A 108 -25.05 -4.73 -2.79
CA ASP A 108 -25.25 -5.76 -3.81
C ASP A 108 -24.24 -5.65 -4.96
N LYS A 109 -23.83 -4.43 -5.33
CA LYS A 109 -22.90 -4.18 -6.45
C LYS A 109 -21.45 -4.64 -6.18
N VAL A 110 -21.12 -4.96 -4.92
CA VAL A 110 -19.81 -5.54 -4.55
C VAL A 110 -19.57 -6.87 -5.29
N PHE A 111 -20.58 -7.73 -5.34
CA PHE A 111 -20.53 -9.08 -5.92
C PHE A 111 -20.63 -9.07 -7.46
N PHE A 112 -19.61 -8.51 -8.11
CA PHE A 112 -19.60 -8.27 -9.56
C PHE A 112 -20.01 -9.48 -10.40
N PHE A 113 -19.32 -10.61 -10.20
CA PHE A 113 -19.48 -11.78 -11.05
C PHE A 113 -20.81 -12.49 -10.84
N ASP A 114 -21.38 -12.41 -9.63
CA ASP A 114 -22.73 -12.90 -9.35
C ASP A 114 -23.77 -12.09 -10.13
N ARG A 115 -23.64 -10.75 -10.13
CA ARG A 115 -24.49 -9.87 -10.95
C ARG A 115 -24.31 -10.10 -12.45
N VAL A 116 -23.07 -10.33 -12.91
CA VAL A 116 -22.80 -10.67 -14.32
C VAL A 116 -23.51 -11.97 -14.69
N TRP A 117 -23.43 -12.99 -13.83
CA TRP A 117 -24.10 -14.27 -14.04
C TRP A 117 -25.63 -14.13 -14.14
N ARG A 118 -26.21 -13.25 -13.31
CA ARG A 118 -27.66 -12.92 -13.35
C ARG A 118 -28.06 -11.94 -14.46
N SER A 119 -27.11 -11.52 -15.30
CA SER A 119 -27.34 -10.51 -16.36
C SER A 119 -27.81 -9.15 -15.82
N GLU A 120 -27.38 -8.78 -14.61
CA GLU A 120 -27.77 -7.55 -13.88
C GLU A 120 -26.73 -6.42 -14.02
N VAL A 121 -25.70 -6.59 -14.86
CA VAL A 121 -24.63 -5.61 -15.06
C VAL A 121 -24.74 -5.00 -16.46
N SER A 122 -25.06 -3.72 -16.53
CA SER A 122 -24.99 -2.96 -17.79
C SER A 122 -23.55 -2.55 -18.13
N TRP A 123 -23.29 -2.18 -19.39
CA TRP A 123 -22.00 -1.60 -19.78
C TRP A 123 -21.70 -0.29 -19.04
N LEU A 124 -22.74 0.50 -18.71
CA LEU A 124 -22.61 1.71 -17.93
C LEU A 124 -22.16 1.40 -16.49
N ASP A 125 -22.80 0.42 -15.82
CA ASP A 125 -22.39 -0.03 -14.49
C ASP A 125 -20.93 -0.50 -14.46
N ALA A 126 -20.52 -1.28 -15.47
CA ALA A 126 -19.16 -1.75 -15.60
C ALA A 126 -18.18 -0.58 -15.80
N GLY A 127 -18.54 0.39 -16.65
CA GLY A 127 -17.75 1.60 -16.90
C GLY A 127 -17.58 2.47 -15.66
N ILE A 128 -18.66 2.74 -14.92
CA ILE A 128 -18.63 3.49 -13.66
C ILE A 128 -17.73 2.79 -12.65
N ARG A 129 -17.91 1.47 -12.46
CA ARG A 129 -17.07 0.68 -11.54
C ARG A 129 -15.59 0.78 -11.91
N ILE A 130 -15.24 0.54 -13.18
CA ILE A 130 -13.85 0.57 -13.63
C ILE A 130 -13.25 1.96 -13.42
N GLY A 131 -13.94 3.01 -13.85
CA GLY A 131 -13.47 4.39 -13.73
C GLY A 131 -13.26 4.80 -12.27
N GLN A 132 -14.21 4.47 -11.40
CA GLN A 132 -14.18 4.84 -9.98
C GLN A 132 -13.12 4.05 -9.20
N MET A 133 -13.00 2.73 -9.45
CA MET A 133 -11.93 1.93 -8.84
C MET A 133 -10.54 2.41 -9.30
N ALA A 134 -10.38 2.74 -10.59
CA ALA A 134 -9.12 3.29 -11.09
C ALA A 134 -8.83 4.65 -10.45
N GLY A 135 -9.84 5.51 -10.36
CA GLY A 135 -9.77 6.81 -9.67
C GLY A 135 -9.32 6.66 -8.21
N ALA A 136 -9.88 5.70 -7.47
CA ALA A 136 -9.50 5.43 -6.08
C ALA A 136 -8.03 5.01 -5.94
N TRP A 137 -7.54 4.11 -6.80
CA TRP A 137 -6.13 3.73 -6.81
C TRP A 137 -5.21 4.92 -7.11
N ILE A 138 -5.59 5.77 -8.07
CA ILE A 138 -4.82 6.95 -8.47
C ILE A 138 -4.80 8.00 -7.35
N ILE A 139 -5.96 8.34 -6.78
CA ILE A 139 -6.09 9.28 -5.67
C ILE A 139 -5.33 8.75 -4.44
N GLY A 140 -5.47 7.46 -4.13
CA GLY A 140 -4.71 6.79 -3.07
C GLY A 140 -3.19 6.88 -3.29
N TYR A 141 -2.72 6.71 -4.52
CA TYR A 141 -1.31 6.92 -4.87
C TYR A 141 -0.86 8.37 -4.65
N TRP A 142 -1.68 9.35 -5.03
CA TRP A 142 -1.37 10.78 -4.84
C TRP A 142 -1.33 11.17 -3.36
N ILE A 143 -2.34 10.79 -2.57
CA ILE A 143 -2.40 11.07 -1.13
C ILE A 143 -1.17 10.48 -0.43
N GLN A 144 -0.84 9.22 -0.72
CA GLN A 144 0.31 8.56 -0.13
C GLN A 144 1.65 9.18 -0.59
N SER A 145 1.74 9.58 -1.85
CA SER A 145 2.91 10.29 -2.37
C SER A 145 3.12 11.62 -1.65
N MET A 146 2.04 12.41 -1.54
CA MET A 146 2.05 13.72 -0.92
C MET A 146 2.41 13.63 0.57
N GLY A 147 1.80 12.70 1.31
CA GLY A 147 2.14 12.45 2.71
C GLY A 147 3.61 12.08 2.91
N HIS A 148 4.15 11.20 2.05
CA HIS A 148 5.58 10.84 2.07
C HIS A 148 6.49 12.04 1.78
N ASP A 149 6.11 12.88 0.83
CA ASP A 149 6.86 14.06 0.48
C ASP A 149 6.86 15.08 1.64
N ILE A 150 5.72 15.27 2.33
CA ILE A 150 5.62 16.11 3.53
C ILE A 150 6.57 15.60 4.62
N PHE A 151 6.49 14.31 4.98
CA PHE A 151 7.39 13.74 5.98
C PHE A 151 8.86 13.89 5.59
N SER A 152 9.19 13.64 4.33
CA SER A 152 10.57 13.77 3.83
C SER A 152 11.08 15.21 3.92
N VAL A 153 10.24 16.21 3.56
CA VAL A 153 10.59 17.63 3.67
C VAL A 153 10.82 18.01 5.14
N VAL A 154 9.93 17.62 6.05
CA VAL A 154 10.06 17.92 7.48
C VAL A 154 11.36 17.32 8.03
N LEU A 155 11.60 16.03 7.84
CA LEU A 155 12.76 15.33 8.42
C LEU A 155 14.10 15.84 7.88
N VAL A 156 14.19 16.11 6.57
CA VAL A 156 15.41 16.64 5.94
C VAL A 156 15.63 18.13 6.27
N SER A 157 14.55 18.89 6.48
CA SER A 157 14.65 20.31 6.88
C SER A 157 15.15 20.43 8.31
N LEU A 158 14.66 19.58 9.22
CA LEU A 158 15.09 19.50 10.61
C LEU A 158 16.47 18.83 10.80
N GLY A 159 17.09 18.31 9.73
CA GLY A 159 18.39 17.63 9.80
C GLY A 159 18.33 16.27 10.51
N LEU A 160 17.13 15.70 10.71
CA LEU A 160 16.93 14.40 11.32
C LEU A 160 17.30 13.27 10.36
N TYR A 161 16.99 13.46 9.07
CA TYR A 161 17.25 12.49 8.00
C TYR A 161 18.13 13.13 6.92
N GLU A 162 18.96 12.30 6.27
CA GLU A 162 19.66 12.69 5.04
C GLU A 162 18.77 12.45 3.82
N VAL A 163 19.06 13.12 2.71
CA VAL A 163 18.30 12.95 1.45
C VAL A 163 18.27 11.49 1.00
N LYS A 164 19.37 10.76 1.18
CA LYS A 164 19.49 9.34 0.80
C LYS A 164 18.52 8.42 1.57
N ASP A 165 18.12 8.82 2.77
CA ASP A 165 17.20 8.06 3.63
C ASP A 165 15.74 8.19 3.11
N CYS A 166 15.43 9.28 2.39
CA CYS A 166 14.11 9.57 1.84
C CYS A 166 13.89 8.99 0.44
N ARG A 167 14.23 7.71 0.24
CA ARG A 167 14.07 7.00 -1.04
C ARG A 167 12.64 7.11 -1.59
N PRO A 168 12.44 7.16 -2.92
CA PRO A 168 11.10 7.20 -3.52
C PRO A 168 10.18 6.12 -2.94
N ARG A 169 8.90 6.42 -2.77
CA ARG A 169 7.96 5.52 -2.08
C ARG A 169 7.41 4.42 -3.00
N PHE A 170 7.19 4.76 -4.25
CA PHE A 170 6.65 3.88 -5.29
C PHE A 170 7.72 3.55 -6.32
N GLY A 171 7.69 2.33 -6.83
CA GLY A 171 8.61 1.84 -7.84
C GLY A 171 8.11 2.00 -9.26
N ASP A 172 8.65 1.16 -10.15
CA ASP A 172 8.41 1.23 -11.58
C ASP A 172 7.14 0.48 -11.98
N PHE A 173 6.09 1.21 -12.35
CA PHE A 173 4.82 0.64 -12.81
C PHE A 173 4.93 -0.08 -14.17
N TRP A 174 6.02 0.11 -14.93
CA TRP A 174 6.30 -0.70 -16.13
C TRP A 174 6.61 -2.18 -15.81
N LYS A 175 6.68 -2.52 -14.52
CA LYS A 175 6.85 -3.91 -14.04
C LYS A 175 5.55 -4.48 -13.46
N ALA A 176 4.44 -3.73 -13.46
CA ALA A 176 3.17 -4.10 -12.82
C ALA A 176 2.30 -5.08 -13.66
N TYR A 177 2.91 -5.98 -14.43
CA TYR A 177 2.19 -6.97 -15.25
C TYR A 177 1.91 -8.29 -14.50
N THR A 178 2.19 -8.34 -13.19
CA THR A 178 1.71 -9.38 -12.27
C THR A 178 1.32 -8.73 -10.94
N VAL A 179 0.35 -9.28 -10.23
CA VAL A 179 -0.05 -8.88 -8.87
C VAL A 179 1.15 -9.01 -7.93
N ARG A 180 1.98 -10.05 -8.09
CA ARG A 180 3.23 -10.20 -7.34
C ARG A 180 4.18 -9.02 -7.55
N ALA A 181 4.39 -8.57 -8.79
CA ALA A 181 5.25 -7.44 -9.08
C ALA A 181 4.63 -6.10 -8.64
N PHE A 182 3.32 -5.95 -8.77
CA PHE A 182 2.61 -4.78 -8.28
C PHE A 182 2.90 -4.54 -6.79
N TRP A 183 2.68 -5.52 -5.91
CA TRP A 183 2.96 -5.38 -4.46
C TRP A 183 4.45 -5.51 -4.10
N GLY A 184 5.22 -6.21 -4.92
CA GLY A 184 6.63 -6.51 -4.65
C GLY A 184 7.61 -5.47 -5.15
N VAL A 185 7.20 -4.59 -6.06
CA VAL A 185 8.08 -3.63 -6.77
C VAL A 185 7.42 -2.26 -6.93
N CYS A 186 6.14 -2.20 -7.31
CA CYS A 186 5.52 -0.95 -7.76
C CYS A 186 4.87 -0.17 -6.60
N TRP A 187 4.00 -0.84 -5.84
CA TRP A 187 3.26 -0.26 -4.72
C TRP A 187 4.16 -0.05 -3.50
N HIS A 188 3.78 0.89 -2.62
CA HIS A 188 4.63 1.28 -1.50
C HIS A 188 5.01 0.08 -0.61
N GLN A 189 6.30 -0.01 -0.28
CA GLN A 189 6.85 -1.17 0.46
C GLN A 189 6.95 -0.94 1.97
N ASP A 190 6.29 0.09 2.49
CA ASP A 190 6.47 0.54 3.88
C ASP A 190 6.19 -0.57 4.90
N PHE A 191 5.14 -1.36 4.69
CA PHE A 191 4.78 -2.44 5.62
C PHE A 191 5.39 -3.79 5.26
N ARG A 192 6.17 -3.88 4.18
CA ARG A 192 6.66 -5.16 3.66
C ARG A 192 7.52 -5.91 4.67
N TRP A 193 8.40 -5.21 5.38
CA TRP A 193 9.22 -5.83 6.42
C TRP A 193 8.37 -6.35 7.57
N LEU A 194 7.49 -5.50 8.14
CA LEU A 194 6.62 -5.85 9.25
C LEU A 194 5.73 -7.06 8.94
N LEU A 195 5.04 -7.02 7.80
CA LEU A 195 4.13 -8.09 7.38
C LEU A 195 4.89 -9.40 7.15
N HIS A 196 6.08 -9.33 6.54
CA HIS A 196 6.88 -10.53 6.30
C HIS A 196 7.42 -11.15 7.60
N GLN A 197 7.94 -10.35 8.52
CA GLN A 197 8.46 -10.84 9.79
C GLN A 197 7.34 -11.45 10.65
N THR A 198 6.21 -10.75 10.75
CA THR A 198 5.06 -11.23 11.53
C THR A 198 4.49 -12.53 10.95
N ALA A 199 4.35 -12.60 9.63
CA ALA A 199 3.92 -13.84 8.97
C ALA A 199 4.91 -14.98 9.17
N SER A 200 6.22 -14.71 9.07
CA SER A 200 7.26 -15.70 9.32
C SER A 200 7.21 -16.21 10.76
N PHE A 201 7.05 -15.34 11.74
CA PHE A 201 6.91 -15.72 13.14
C PHE A 201 5.70 -16.64 13.37
N LEU A 202 4.54 -16.28 12.82
CA LEU A 202 3.34 -17.11 12.93
C LEU A 202 3.55 -18.50 12.31
N VAL A 203 4.17 -18.57 11.13
CA VAL A 203 4.36 -19.84 10.41
C VAL A 203 5.43 -20.71 11.08
N MET A 204 6.57 -20.12 11.43
CA MET A 204 7.75 -20.87 11.85
C MET A 204 7.76 -21.15 13.35
N ASP A 205 7.31 -20.20 14.18
CA ASP A 205 7.45 -20.26 15.62
C ASP A 205 6.14 -20.65 16.31
N VAL A 206 5.01 -20.11 15.85
CA VAL A 206 3.68 -20.42 16.43
C VAL A 206 3.14 -21.74 15.87
N LEU A 207 3.00 -21.84 14.55
CA LEU A 207 2.48 -23.04 13.88
C LEU A 207 3.53 -24.14 13.72
N ARG A 208 4.82 -23.83 13.95
CA ARG A 208 5.94 -24.77 13.89
C ARG A 208 6.00 -25.54 12.57
N VAL A 209 5.67 -24.88 11.45
CA VAL A 209 5.74 -25.51 10.13
C VAL A 209 7.19 -25.95 9.87
N PRO A 210 7.45 -27.24 9.58
CA PRO A 210 8.82 -27.70 9.39
C PRO A 210 9.51 -26.98 8.23
N LYS A 211 10.75 -26.49 8.45
CA LYS A 211 11.56 -25.78 7.44
C LYS A 211 11.74 -26.56 6.13
N GLY A 212 11.68 -27.89 6.19
CA GLY A 212 11.74 -28.76 5.01
C GLY A 212 10.54 -28.60 4.07
N GLN A 213 9.38 -28.16 4.57
CA GLN A 213 8.15 -27.99 3.80
C GLN A 213 8.08 -26.61 3.13
N LYS A 214 9.03 -26.33 2.23
CA LYS A 214 9.20 -25.01 1.60
C LYS A 214 7.94 -24.44 0.96
N LEU A 215 7.12 -25.29 0.32
CA LEU A 215 5.87 -24.85 -0.32
C LEU A 215 4.83 -24.40 0.72
N LEU A 216 4.65 -25.18 1.79
CA LEU A 216 3.72 -24.84 2.86
C LEU A 216 4.14 -23.54 3.55
N VAL A 217 5.43 -23.39 3.88
CA VAL A 217 5.97 -22.15 4.44
C VAL A 217 5.70 -20.97 3.52
N LYS A 218 5.96 -21.11 2.21
CA LYS A 218 5.73 -20.03 1.23
C LYS A 218 4.25 -19.62 1.18
N ILE A 219 3.35 -20.59 1.05
CA ILE A 219 1.91 -20.36 0.94
C ILE A 219 1.38 -19.72 2.23
N SER A 220 1.67 -20.32 3.39
CA SER A 220 1.23 -19.83 4.68
C SER A 220 1.75 -18.41 4.96
N SER A 221 3.03 -18.15 4.74
CA SER A 221 3.61 -16.82 4.97
C SER A 221 3.00 -15.75 4.06
N LEU A 222 2.67 -16.11 2.82
CA LEU A 222 2.00 -15.19 1.89
C LEU A 222 0.57 -14.88 2.35
N PHE A 223 -0.20 -15.90 2.74
CA PHE A 223 -1.56 -15.72 3.26
C PHE A 223 -1.56 -14.90 4.54
N PHE A 224 -0.71 -15.24 5.52
CA PHE A 224 -0.62 -14.47 6.76
C PHE A 224 -0.20 -13.02 6.54
N ALA A 225 0.74 -12.76 5.63
CA ALA A 225 1.15 -11.38 5.32
C ALA A 225 -0.03 -10.54 4.80
N PHE A 226 -0.84 -11.09 3.88
CA PHE A 226 -2.01 -10.39 3.34
C PHE A 226 -3.20 -10.34 4.30
N LEU A 227 -3.37 -11.36 5.16
CA LEU A 227 -4.37 -11.37 6.22
C LEU A 227 -4.09 -10.26 7.24
N ILE A 228 -2.85 -10.17 7.74
CA ILE A 228 -2.43 -9.13 8.68
C ILE A 228 -2.59 -7.75 8.04
N SER A 229 -2.21 -7.60 6.76
CA SER A 229 -2.46 -6.37 6.01
C SER A 229 -3.94 -6.01 5.97
N GLY A 230 -4.81 -7.00 5.78
CA GLY A 230 -6.27 -6.82 5.79
C GLY A 230 -6.81 -6.38 7.13
N LEU A 231 -6.29 -6.93 8.23
CA LEU A 231 -6.66 -6.54 9.59
C LEU A 231 -6.26 -5.08 9.89
N ILE A 232 -5.09 -4.64 9.39
CA ILE A 232 -4.66 -3.24 9.50
C ILE A 232 -5.64 -2.32 8.74
N HIS A 233 -6.05 -2.70 7.53
CA HIS A 233 -7.03 -1.93 6.77
C HIS A 233 -8.41 -1.93 7.43
N LEU A 234 -8.90 -3.07 7.93
CA LEU A 234 -10.15 -3.16 8.70
C LEU A 234 -10.13 -2.22 9.91
N HIS A 235 -9.02 -2.18 10.65
CA HIS A 235 -8.88 -1.26 11.76
C HIS A 235 -8.96 0.21 11.31
N GLY A 236 -8.32 0.55 10.18
CA GLY A 236 -8.44 1.88 9.57
C GLY A 236 -9.87 2.23 9.15
N ASP A 237 -10.59 1.28 8.57
CA ASP A 237 -11.99 1.42 8.19
C ASP A 237 -12.87 1.70 9.42
N VAL A 238 -12.68 0.94 10.50
CA VAL A 238 -13.43 1.11 11.76
C VAL A 238 -13.16 2.47 12.41
N ILE A 239 -11.90 2.91 12.46
CA ILE A 239 -11.55 4.26 12.94
C ILE A 239 -12.20 5.35 12.06
N SER A 240 -12.37 5.07 10.77
CA SER A 240 -13.02 5.97 9.82
C SER A 240 -14.55 5.87 9.84
N GLY A 241 -15.13 5.13 10.79
CA GLY A 241 -16.58 5.01 10.98
C GLY A 241 -17.27 3.92 10.15
N ILE A 242 -16.53 3.02 9.50
CA ILE A 242 -17.11 1.87 8.80
C ILE A 242 -17.30 0.71 9.78
N PRO A 243 -18.53 0.17 9.94
CA PRO A 243 -18.76 -1.00 10.77
C PRO A 243 -17.95 -2.22 10.32
N TYR A 244 -17.52 -3.06 11.27
CA TYR A 244 -16.75 -4.27 10.98
C TYR A 244 -17.49 -5.23 10.02
N THR A 245 -18.82 -5.26 10.08
CA THR A 245 -19.67 -6.10 9.22
C THR A 245 -19.71 -5.64 7.77
N GLU A 246 -19.36 -4.38 7.51
CA GLU A 246 -19.39 -3.79 6.18
C GLU A 246 -18.00 -3.69 5.53
N SER A 247 -16.93 -3.72 6.33
CA SER A 247 -15.58 -3.64 5.80
C SER A 247 -15.22 -4.91 5.03
N GLY A 248 -15.02 -4.77 3.72
CA GLY A 248 -14.47 -5.83 2.88
C GLY A 248 -12.95 -5.82 2.81
N ALA A 249 -12.25 -5.09 3.69
CA ALA A 249 -10.80 -4.94 3.68
C ALA A 249 -10.06 -6.29 3.75
N VAL A 250 -10.42 -7.14 4.72
CA VAL A 250 -9.77 -8.45 4.93
C VAL A 250 -9.95 -9.35 3.71
N ILE A 251 -11.14 -9.35 3.10
CA ILE A 251 -11.44 -10.13 1.90
C ILE A 251 -10.60 -9.61 0.74
N SER A 252 -10.64 -8.29 0.50
CA SER A 252 -9.93 -7.63 -0.60
C SER A 252 -8.42 -7.88 -0.57
N THR A 253 -7.80 -7.79 0.60
CA THR A 253 -6.36 -8.03 0.75
C THR A 253 -6.01 -9.51 0.71
N SER A 254 -6.82 -10.40 1.32
CA SER A 254 -6.53 -11.84 1.32
C SER A 254 -6.64 -12.44 -0.09
N LEU A 255 -7.52 -11.91 -0.93
CA LEU A 255 -7.61 -12.28 -2.35
C LEU A 255 -6.28 -12.05 -3.10
N GLN A 256 -5.46 -11.09 -2.68
CA GLN A 256 -4.16 -10.82 -3.30
C GLN A 256 -3.22 -12.03 -3.16
N ALA A 257 -3.25 -12.74 -2.02
CA ALA A 257 -2.48 -13.97 -1.84
C ALA A 257 -2.92 -15.05 -2.84
N VAL A 258 -4.24 -15.21 -3.03
CA VAL A 258 -4.82 -16.16 -3.99
C VAL A 258 -4.38 -15.84 -5.41
N ALA A 259 -4.47 -14.57 -5.83
CA ALA A 259 -4.01 -14.16 -7.16
C ALA A 259 -2.53 -14.42 -7.37
N VAL A 260 -1.69 -14.08 -6.40
CA VAL A 260 -0.24 -14.33 -6.48
C VAL A 260 0.08 -15.82 -6.63
N LEU A 261 -0.65 -16.70 -5.92
CA LEU A 261 -0.46 -18.15 -6.06
C LEU A 261 -0.98 -18.66 -7.41
N ALA A 262 -2.15 -18.18 -7.85
CA ALA A 262 -2.72 -18.53 -9.16
C ALA A 262 -1.79 -18.11 -10.31
N GLU A 263 -1.24 -16.90 -10.26
CA GLU A 263 -0.24 -16.40 -11.22
C GLU A 263 0.97 -17.33 -11.31
N GLU A 264 1.53 -17.72 -10.16
CA GLU A 264 2.68 -18.61 -10.13
C GLU A 264 2.37 -20.00 -10.66
N SER A 265 1.20 -20.55 -10.35
CA SER A 265 0.75 -21.84 -10.87
C SER A 265 0.59 -21.81 -12.39
N VAL A 266 -0.05 -20.77 -12.94
CA VAL A 266 -0.21 -20.59 -14.39
C VAL A 266 1.15 -20.45 -15.08
N GLN A 267 2.05 -19.64 -14.52
CA GLN A 267 3.40 -19.47 -15.06
C GLN A 267 4.19 -20.77 -15.03
N GLN A 268 4.10 -21.54 -13.94
CA GLN A 268 4.77 -22.83 -13.82
C GLN A 268 4.26 -23.83 -14.86
N VAL A 269 2.94 -23.98 -15.01
CA VAL A 269 2.34 -24.87 -16.02
C VAL A 269 2.75 -24.45 -17.44
N TRP A 270 2.72 -23.14 -17.73
CA TRP A 270 3.15 -22.61 -19.03
C TRP A 270 4.61 -22.97 -19.33
N THR A 271 5.51 -22.82 -18.35
CA THR A 271 6.94 -23.14 -18.54
C THR A 271 7.20 -24.64 -18.72
N LEU A 272 6.36 -25.51 -18.16
CA LEU A 272 6.44 -26.97 -18.36
C LEU A 272 5.95 -27.38 -19.75
N GLY A 273 4.93 -26.69 -20.29
CA GLY A 273 4.32 -27.00 -21.59
C GLY A 273 5.03 -26.35 -22.80
N SER A 274 5.74 -25.24 -22.61
CA SER A 274 6.37 -24.52 -23.73
C SER A 274 7.80 -24.98 -23.99
N LYS A 275 8.01 -25.75 -25.08
CA LYS A 275 9.35 -26.09 -25.61
C LYS A 275 10.05 -24.92 -26.32
N SER A 276 9.34 -23.82 -26.56
CA SER A 276 9.83 -22.65 -27.27
C SER A 276 10.04 -21.49 -26.29
N ARG A 277 11.28 -21.05 -26.17
CA ARG A 277 11.71 -19.85 -25.41
C ARG A 277 11.47 -18.55 -26.18
N HIS A 278 10.59 -18.53 -27.17
CA HIS A 278 10.35 -17.30 -27.91
C HIS A 278 9.66 -16.27 -27.02
N SER A 279 10.44 -15.24 -26.69
CA SER A 279 10.09 -13.99 -26.01
C SER A 279 8.99 -13.25 -26.79
N GLN A 280 7.76 -13.74 -26.75
CA GLN A 280 6.64 -13.01 -27.29
C GLN A 280 6.17 -12.00 -26.24
N ARG A 281 6.28 -10.70 -26.55
CA ARG A 281 5.88 -9.60 -25.66
C ARG A 281 4.38 -9.60 -25.31
N TRP A 282 3.55 -10.44 -25.95
CA TRP A 282 2.11 -10.52 -25.65
C TRP A 282 1.84 -10.94 -24.20
N HIS A 283 2.72 -11.71 -23.55
CA HIS A 283 2.53 -12.09 -22.14
C HIS A 283 2.51 -10.87 -21.22
N LEU A 284 3.19 -9.78 -21.59
CA LEU A 284 3.14 -8.52 -20.85
C LEU A 284 1.75 -7.90 -20.96
N ILE A 285 1.17 -7.89 -22.17
CA ILE A 285 -0.19 -7.37 -22.41
C ILE A 285 -1.21 -8.16 -21.59
N VAL A 286 -1.16 -9.49 -21.67
CA VAL A 286 -2.04 -10.36 -20.87
C VAL A 286 -1.84 -10.14 -19.37
N GLY A 287 -0.59 -10.02 -18.92
CA GLY A 287 -0.26 -9.73 -17.53
C GLY A 287 -0.81 -8.39 -17.05
N TYR A 288 -0.74 -7.33 -17.86
CA TYR A 288 -1.30 -6.02 -17.54
C TYR A 288 -2.83 -6.05 -17.47
N ILE A 289 -3.49 -6.70 -18.43
CA ILE A 289 -4.95 -6.85 -18.44
C ILE A 289 -5.39 -7.62 -17.18
N TRP A 290 -4.75 -8.75 -16.90
CA TRP A 290 -5.02 -9.57 -15.72
C TRP A 290 -4.81 -8.78 -14.42
N THR A 291 -3.64 -8.17 -14.24
CA THR A 291 -3.29 -7.47 -13.00
C THR A 291 -4.23 -6.30 -12.76
N THR A 292 -4.52 -5.51 -13.80
CA THR A 292 -5.42 -4.35 -13.70
C THR A 292 -6.84 -4.80 -13.41
N ALA A 293 -7.39 -5.76 -14.17
CA ALA A 293 -8.74 -6.26 -13.95
C ALA A 293 -8.90 -6.85 -12.55
N PHE A 294 -7.91 -7.62 -12.08
CA PHE A 294 -7.92 -8.21 -10.74
C PHE A 294 -7.87 -7.15 -9.64
N LEU A 295 -6.99 -6.15 -9.75
CA LEU A 295 -6.88 -5.07 -8.75
C LEU A 295 -8.15 -4.22 -8.68
N LEU A 296 -8.74 -3.86 -9.83
CA LEU A 296 -9.99 -3.10 -9.87
C LEU A 296 -11.18 -3.91 -9.32
N TRP A 297 -11.26 -5.20 -9.66
CA TRP A 297 -12.32 -6.06 -9.14
C TRP A 297 -12.20 -6.27 -7.63
N SER A 298 -11.03 -6.69 -7.15
CA SER A 298 -10.79 -7.02 -5.74
C SER A 298 -10.85 -5.79 -4.84
N ALA A 299 -10.46 -4.61 -5.32
CA ALA A 299 -10.60 -3.35 -4.56
C ALA A 299 -12.06 -3.02 -4.23
N GLY A 300 -13.03 -3.43 -5.06
CA GLY A 300 -14.45 -3.14 -4.83
C GLY A 300 -14.96 -3.58 -3.46
N TYR A 301 -14.48 -4.71 -2.94
CA TYR A 301 -14.84 -5.18 -1.60
C TYR A 301 -14.48 -4.17 -0.50
N ALA A 302 -13.30 -3.56 -0.56
CA ALA A 302 -12.85 -2.59 0.43
C ALA A 302 -13.34 -1.17 0.13
N GLN A 303 -13.44 -0.80 -1.15
CA GLN A 303 -13.69 0.57 -1.56
C GLN A 303 -15.17 0.95 -1.58
N PHE A 304 -16.10 0.02 -1.84
CA PHE A 304 -17.52 0.36 -1.93
C PHE A 304 -18.10 0.91 -0.61
N PRO A 305 -17.77 0.35 0.58
CA PRO A 305 -18.20 0.92 1.85
C PRO A 305 -17.65 2.34 2.12
N LEU A 306 -16.43 2.62 1.63
CA LEU A 306 -15.79 3.94 1.72
C LEU A 306 -16.48 4.93 0.77
N MET A 307 -16.77 4.51 -0.47
CA MET A 307 -17.32 5.37 -1.52
C MET A 307 -18.79 5.73 -1.33
N ARG A 308 -19.59 4.85 -0.73
CA ARG A 308 -21.00 5.16 -0.37
C ARG A 308 -21.13 6.24 0.69
N ARG A 309 -20.07 6.45 1.47
CA ARG A 309 -20.05 7.40 2.57
C ARG A 309 -19.38 8.67 2.10
N GLU A 310 -19.91 9.81 2.52
CA GLU A 310 -19.21 11.06 2.32
C GLU A 310 -17.88 11.01 3.04
N GLN A 311 -16.80 11.14 2.27
CA GLN A 311 -15.46 11.26 2.83
C GLN A 311 -15.04 12.72 2.75
N ASP A 312 -14.99 13.38 3.89
CA ASP A 312 -14.18 14.58 4.02
C ASP A 312 -12.72 14.16 4.02
N PHE A 313 -12.12 14.09 2.82
CA PHE A 313 -10.67 14.11 2.72
C PHE A 313 -10.23 15.40 3.39
N ALA A 314 -9.63 15.28 4.58
CA ALA A 314 -9.19 16.42 5.38
C ALA A 314 -7.95 17.06 4.74
N LEU A 315 -8.14 17.69 3.57
CA LEU A 315 -7.19 18.67 3.09
C LEU A 315 -7.30 19.90 3.99
N PRO A 316 -6.18 20.44 4.48
CA PRO A 316 -6.20 21.57 5.40
C PRO A 316 -6.82 22.83 4.77
N ILE A 317 -6.73 22.95 3.44
CA ILE A 317 -7.29 24.05 2.67
C ILE A 317 -7.93 23.47 1.41
N ARG A 318 -9.15 23.93 1.10
CA ARG A 318 -9.92 23.62 -0.11
C ARG A 318 -9.98 24.86 -0.99
N PHE A 319 -9.51 24.74 -2.23
CA PHE A 319 -9.58 25.75 -3.29
C PHE A 319 -10.78 25.51 -4.22
N PHE A 320 -11.17 24.25 -4.42
CA PHE A 320 -12.32 23.91 -5.25
C PHE A 320 -13.55 23.65 -4.38
N LYS A 321 -14.66 24.33 -4.70
CA LYS A 321 -15.94 24.08 -4.04
C LYS A 321 -16.44 22.70 -4.47
N ARG A 322 -16.78 21.85 -3.50
CA ARG A 322 -17.41 20.56 -3.77
C ARG A 322 -18.70 20.81 -4.55
N GLN A 323 -18.83 20.15 -5.69
CA GLN A 323 -20.09 20.15 -6.42
C GLN A 323 -21.12 19.44 -5.55
N THR A 324 -22.22 20.10 -5.24
CA THR A 324 -23.41 19.44 -4.72
C THR A 324 -24.17 18.94 -5.94
N GLY A 325 -24.46 17.63 -6.00
CA GLY A 325 -25.33 17.10 -7.05
C GLY A 325 -26.62 17.91 -7.13
N MET A 326 -27.11 18.17 -8.34
CA MET A 326 -28.44 18.79 -8.55
C MET A 326 -29.54 17.84 -8.11
#